data_AF-A0A7C7ZJU6-F1
#
_entry.id   AF-A0A7C7ZJU6-F1
#
_cell.length_a   1.000
_cell.length_b   1.000
_cell.length_c   1.000
_cell.angle_alpha   90.00
_cell.angle_beta   90.00
_cell.angle_gamma   90.00
#
_symmetry.space_group_name_H-M   'P 1'
#
loop_
_entity.id
_entity.type
_entity.pdbx_description
1 polymer ?
#
loop_
_entity_poly.entity_id
_entity_poly.type
_entity_poly.pdbx_seq_one_letter_code
_entity_poly.pdbx_strand_id
1 'polypeptide(L)'
;MIETLVVLTVVVLGVTAGAMLAEAVILVPFWQSIEAPAFLAWYKLNAVRLLRFFGPLGVGALLVPGLATTAVWFHEADGLVLLGAATALSLFVLISFPLYFCNVNASFEQGTIDPDDVPEELRRWGRWHWVRTIAATLAFCASVLAVRDVP
;
A
#
# COMPACT_ATOMS: atom_id res chain seq x y z
N MET A 1 -24.08 9.84 -6.19
CA MET A 1 -23.51 8.47 -6.11
C MET A 1 -22.06 8.46 -6.57
N ILE A 2 -21.73 8.97 -7.77
CA ILE A 2 -20.35 9.08 -8.27
C ILE A 2 -19.50 9.96 -7.34
N GLU A 3 -19.98 11.16 -6.99
CA GLU A 3 -19.32 12.05 -6.03
C GLU A 3 -18.98 11.34 -4.71
N THR A 4 -19.92 10.58 -4.15
CA THR A 4 -19.71 9.78 -2.93
C THR A 4 -18.60 8.74 -3.11
N LEU A 5 -18.54 8.06 -4.26
CA LEU A 5 -17.47 7.09 -4.56
C LEU A 5 -16.12 7.77 -4.73
N VAL A 6 -16.08 8.97 -5.31
CA VAL A 6 -14.85 9.76 -5.49
C VAL A 6 -14.34 10.25 -4.13
N VAL A 7 -15.22 10.79 -3.28
CA VAL A 7 -14.85 11.18 -1.90
C VAL A 7 -14.37 9.95 -1.11
N LEU A 8 -15.06 8.81 -1.21
CA LEU A 8 -14.63 7.59 -0.55
C LEU A 8 -13.27 7.10 -1.08
N THR A 9 -13.02 7.26 -2.37
CA THR A 9 -11.71 6.98 -2.99
C THR A 9 -10.62 7.84 -2.36
N VAL A 10 -10.85 9.15 -2.21
CA VAL A 10 -9.91 10.07 -1.56
C VAL A 10 -9.63 9.65 -0.12
N VAL A 11 -10.67 9.33 0.65
CA VAL A 11 -10.53 8.90 2.05
C VAL A 11 -9.72 7.62 2.16
N VAL A 12 -10.08 6.57 1.40
CA VAL A 12 -9.42 5.27 1.46
C VAL A 12 -7.97 5.37 0.99
N LEU A 13 -7.71 6.04 -0.13
CA LEU A 13 -6.35 6.22 -0.64
C LEU A 13 -5.50 7.09 0.29
N GLY A 14 -6.08 8.11 0.92
CA GLY A 14 -5.39 8.96 1.90
C GLY A 14 -4.97 8.16 3.14
N VAL A 15 -5.87 7.35 3.70
CA VAL A 15 -5.55 6.47 4.83
C VAL A 15 -4.47 5.46 4.45
N THR A 16 -4.58 4.83 3.27
CA THR A 16 -3.58 3.87 2.79
C THR A 16 -2.22 4.53 2.56
N ALA A 17 -2.15 5.66 1.86
CA ALA A 17 -0.91 6.38 1.62
C ALA A 17 -0.25 6.83 2.93
N GLY A 18 -1.03 7.35 3.89
CA GLY A 18 -0.55 7.72 5.21
C GLY A 18 -0.01 6.53 6.01
N ALA A 19 -0.72 5.41 6.00
CA ALA A 19 -0.28 4.18 6.66
C ALA A 19 1.03 3.64 6.06
N MET A 20 1.15 3.63 4.73
CA MET A 20 2.37 3.19 4.04
C MET A 20 3.54 4.13 4.31
N LEU A 21 3.29 5.44 4.36
CA LEU A 21 4.30 6.43 4.75
C LEU A 21 4.76 6.19 6.19
N ALA A 22 3.84 5.99 7.13
CA ALA A 22 4.18 5.68 8.52
C ALA A 22 5.03 4.41 8.64
N GLU A 23 4.70 3.35 7.89
CA GLU A 23 5.53 2.14 7.84
C GLU A 23 6.93 2.44 7.27
N ALA A 24 7.02 3.22 6.19
CA ALA A 24 8.28 3.56 5.53
C ALA A 24 9.21 4.44 6.39
N VAL A 25 8.66 5.36 7.18
CA VAL A 25 9.44 6.35 7.94
C VAL A 25 9.61 6.01 9.41
N ILE A 26 8.75 5.17 9.98
CA ILE A 26 8.79 4.79 11.41
C ILE A 26 9.17 3.32 11.56
N LEU A 27 8.39 2.41 10.98
CA LEU A 27 8.56 0.97 11.24
C LEU A 27 9.82 0.41 10.56
N VAL A 28 10.04 0.69 9.28
CA VAL A 28 11.19 0.17 8.55
C VAL A 28 12.52 0.65 9.16
N PRO A 29 12.71 1.94 9.48
CA PRO A 29 13.94 2.38 10.14
C PRO A 29 14.11 1.76 11.53
N PHE A 30 13.01 1.58 12.28
CA PHE A 30 13.05 0.87 13.55
C PHE A 30 13.53 -0.58 13.38
N TRP A 31 12.97 -1.33 12.42
CA TRP A 31 13.40 -2.70 12.12
C TRP A 31 14.86 -2.79 11.71
N GLN A 32 15.35 -1.81 10.93
CA GLN A 32 16.74 -1.73 10.51
C GLN A 32 17.71 -1.33 11.63
N SER A 33 17.20 -0.75 12.73
CA SER A 33 18.01 -0.27 13.85
C SER A 33 18.30 -1.33 14.92
N ILE A 34 17.60 -2.47 14.89
CA ILE A 34 17.72 -3.54 15.89
C ILE A 34 18.45 -4.75 15.31
N GLU A 35 19.01 -5.59 16.18
CA GLU A 35 19.71 -6.80 15.76
C GLU A 35 18.75 -7.79 15.08
N ALA A 36 19.25 -8.55 14.10
CA ALA A 36 18.45 -9.48 13.31
C ALA A 36 17.62 -10.48 14.15
N PRO A 37 18.18 -11.13 15.22
CA PRO A 37 17.39 -12.00 16.07
C PRO A 37 16.24 -11.28 16.79
N ALA A 38 16.46 -10.04 17.23
CA ALA A 38 15.44 -9.22 17.87
C ALA A 38 14.35 -8.79 16.86
N PHE A 39 14.73 -8.45 15.64
CA PHE A 39 13.79 -8.17 14.55
C PHE A 39 12.91 -9.39 14.24
N LEU A 40 13.50 -10.57 14.02
CA LEU A 40 12.75 -11.79 13.70
C LEU A 40 11.78 -12.16 14.83
N ALA A 41 12.22 -12.07 16.09
CA ALA A 41 11.35 -12.28 17.24
C ALA A 41 10.19 -11.28 17.29
N TRP A 42 10.47 -10.00 17.07
CA TRP A 42 9.45 -8.95 16.99
C TRP A 42 8.47 -9.20 15.83
N TYR A 43 8.99 -9.53 14.65
CA TYR A 43 8.19 -9.71 13.44
C TYR A 43 7.24 -10.89 13.58
N LYS A 44 7.73 -12.04 14.07
CA LYS A 44 6.90 -13.21 14.37
C LYS A 44 5.72 -12.91 15.29
N LEU A 45 5.92 -12.05 16.31
CA LEU A 45 4.86 -11.67 17.24
C LEU A 45 3.83 -10.69 16.64
N ASN A 46 4.21 -9.95 15.61
CA ASN A 46 3.41 -8.84 15.06
C ASN A 46 2.94 -9.06 13.61
N ALA A 47 3.43 -10.08 12.90
CA ALA A 47 3.13 -10.34 11.48
C ALA A 47 1.61 -10.39 11.21
N VAL A 48 0.86 -11.13 12.03
CA VAL A 48 -0.60 -11.21 11.93
C VAL A 48 -1.28 -9.86 12.16
N ARG A 49 -0.75 -9.01 13.05
CA ARG A 49 -1.30 -7.66 13.30
C ARG A 49 -1.05 -6.73 12.11
N LEU A 50 0.16 -6.78 11.55
CA LEU A 50 0.51 -6.03 10.34
C LEU A 50 -0.41 -6.46 9.18
N LEU A 51 -0.56 -7.76 8.94
CA LEU A 51 -1.43 -8.28 7.87
C LEU A 51 -2.90 -7.88 8.06
N ARG A 52 -3.43 -7.96 9.28
CA ARG A 52 -4.82 -7.57 9.57
C ARG A 52 -5.08 -6.08 9.40
N PHE A 53 -4.06 -5.24 9.61
CA PHE A 53 -4.17 -3.80 9.39
C PHE A 53 -4.01 -3.45 7.91
N PHE A 54 -2.91 -3.86 7.27
CA PHE A 54 -2.59 -3.48 5.89
C PHE A 54 -3.39 -4.24 4.83
N GLY A 55 -3.80 -5.48 5.09
CA GLY A 55 -4.52 -6.32 4.14
C GLY A 55 -5.84 -5.69 3.66
N PRO A 56 -6.78 -5.36 4.57
CA PRO A 56 -8.02 -4.68 4.21
C PRO A 56 -7.80 -3.33 3.55
N LEU A 57 -6.79 -2.56 4.00
CA LEU A 57 -6.43 -1.27 3.38
C LEU A 57 -5.98 -1.45 1.92
N GLY A 58 -5.14 -2.45 1.64
CA GLY A 58 -4.68 -2.74 0.29
C GLY A 58 -5.83 -3.15 -0.65
N VAL A 59 -6.72 -4.02 -0.19
CA VAL A 59 -7.89 -4.44 -0.97
C VAL A 59 -8.84 -3.26 -1.21
N GLY A 60 -9.17 -2.50 -0.16
CA GLY A 60 -10.03 -1.32 -0.26
C GLY A 60 -9.45 -0.25 -1.19
N ALA A 61 -8.13 -0.04 -1.15
CA ALA A 61 -7.41 0.90 -1.99
C ALA A 61 -7.46 0.54 -3.48
N LEU A 62 -7.78 -0.70 -3.86
CA LEU A 62 -8.05 -1.06 -5.25
C LEU A 62 -9.56 -1.03 -5.57
N LEU A 63 -10.38 -1.65 -4.72
CA LEU A 63 -11.80 -1.84 -5.02
C LEU A 63 -12.55 -0.52 -5.13
N VAL A 64 -12.31 0.43 -4.21
CA VAL A 64 -13.04 1.70 -4.17
C VAL A 64 -12.74 2.58 -5.40
N PRO A 65 -11.47 2.91 -5.74
CA PRO A 65 -11.17 3.64 -6.97
C PRO A 65 -11.58 2.86 -8.23
N GLY A 66 -11.49 1.53 -8.23
CA GLY A 66 -11.95 0.71 -9.35
C GLY A 66 -13.45 0.86 -9.62
N LEU A 67 -14.27 0.87 -8.57
CA LEU A 67 -15.71 1.14 -8.67
C LEU A 67 -15.98 2.58 -9.11
N ALA A 68 -15.26 3.57 -8.57
CA ALA A 68 -15.40 4.97 -8.99
C ALA A 68 -15.05 5.16 -10.47
N THR A 69 -13.94 4.58 -10.93
CA THR A 69 -13.47 4.60 -12.33
C THR A 69 -14.50 3.96 -13.25
N THR A 70 -15.03 2.80 -12.85
CA THR A 70 -16.06 2.09 -13.62
C THR A 70 -17.34 2.90 -13.72
N ALA A 71 -17.78 3.52 -12.61
CA ALA A 71 -18.96 4.37 -12.61
C ALA A 71 -18.79 5.60 -13.51
N VAL A 72 -17.65 6.30 -13.42
CA VAL A 72 -17.35 7.45 -14.28
C VAL A 72 -17.31 7.05 -15.75
N TRP A 73 -16.74 5.89 -16.07
CA TRP A 73 -16.72 5.38 -17.44
C TRP A 73 -18.13 5.10 -18.00
N PHE A 74 -18.99 4.41 -17.25
CA PHE A 74 -20.35 4.09 -17.70
C PHE A 74 -21.25 5.31 -17.83
N HIS A 75 -21.00 6.36 -17.05
CA HIS A 75 -21.80 7.59 -17.07
C HIS A 75 -21.21 8.70 -17.94
N GLU A 76 -20.12 8.41 -18.69
CA GLU A 76 -19.40 9.38 -19.53
C GLU A 76 -19.07 10.68 -18.77
N ALA A 77 -18.78 10.55 -17.47
CA ALA A 77 -18.45 11.67 -16.61
C ALA A 77 -16.98 12.06 -16.74
N ASP A 78 -16.68 13.28 -16.35
CA ASP A 78 -15.32 13.81 -16.29
C ASP A 78 -14.50 13.11 -15.17
N GLY A 79 -13.17 13.19 -15.24
CA GLY A 79 -12.26 12.61 -14.24
C GLY A 79 -11.81 11.15 -14.50
N LEU A 80 -12.23 10.52 -15.61
CA LEU A 80 -11.87 9.13 -15.96
C LEU A 80 -10.35 8.90 -15.99
N VAL A 81 -9.59 9.86 -16.53
CA VAL A 81 -8.12 9.73 -16.65
C VAL A 81 -7.45 9.67 -15.28
N LEU A 82 -7.83 10.58 -14.37
CA LEU A 82 -7.24 10.65 -13.03
C LEU A 82 -7.65 9.47 -12.15
N LEU A 83 -8.93 9.07 -12.17
CA LEU A 83 -9.40 7.90 -11.43
C LEU A 83 -8.85 6.59 -12.00
N GLY A 84 -8.71 6.49 -13.32
CA GLY A 84 -8.06 5.37 -13.99
C GLY A 84 -6.58 5.26 -13.60
N ALA A 85 -5.86 6.38 -13.55
CA ALA A 85 -4.48 6.42 -13.07
C ALA A 85 -4.37 6.01 -11.60
N ALA A 86 -5.26 6.50 -10.73
CA ALA A 86 -5.31 6.11 -9.33
C ALA A 86 -5.56 4.60 -9.17
N THR A 87 -6.52 4.04 -9.91
CA THR A 87 -6.80 2.60 -9.93
C THR A 87 -5.59 1.79 -10.39
N ALA A 88 -4.92 2.19 -11.46
CA ALA A 88 -3.75 1.49 -11.99
C ALA A 88 -2.57 1.48 -10.99
N LEU A 89 -2.31 2.61 -10.33
CA LEU A 89 -1.30 2.73 -9.29
C LEU A 89 -1.64 1.88 -8.07
N SER A 90 -2.89 1.89 -7.61
CA SER A 90 -3.36 1.02 -6.53
C SER A 90 -3.24 -0.47 -6.89
N LEU A 91 -3.55 -0.84 -8.13
CA LEU A 91 -3.39 -2.21 -8.62
C LEU A 91 -1.93 -2.64 -8.58
N PHE A 92 -1.00 -1.79 -9.02
CA PHE A 92 0.43 -2.03 -8.89
C PHE A 92 0.85 -2.26 -7.43
N VAL A 93 0.40 -1.40 -6.51
CA VAL A 93 0.69 -1.53 -5.07
C VAL A 93 0.16 -2.86 -4.52
N LEU A 94 -1.05 -3.27 -4.90
CA LEU A 94 -1.63 -4.54 -4.44
C LEU A 94 -0.90 -5.75 -5.01
N ILE A 95 -0.65 -5.79 -6.33
CA ILE A 95 0.02 -6.91 -7.01
C ILE A 95 1.48 -7.06 -6.57
N SER A 96 2.17 -5.98 -6.23
CA SER A 96 3.54 -6.05 -5.74
C SER A 96 3.68 -6.87 -4.44
N PHE A 97 2.60 -6.99 -3.64
CA PHE A 97 2.62 -7.75 -2.39
C PHE A 97 2.87 -9.25 -2.61
N PRO A 98 2.04 -10.01 -3.36
CA PRO A 98 2.31 -11.42 -3.63
C PRO A 98 3.59 -11.65 -4.45
N LEU A 99 4.02 -10.69 -5.28
CA LEU A 99 5.23 -10.84 -6.09
C LEU A 99 6.54 -10.82 -5.31
N TYR A 100 6.58 -10.12 -4.16
CA TYR A 100 7.81 -9.95 -3.40
C TYR A 100 7.58 -10.09 -1.88
N PHE A 101 6.69 -9.27 -1.32
CA PHE A 101 6.52 -9.15 0.13
C PHE A 101 5.99 -10.43 0.79
N CYS A 102 5.13 -11.19 0.12
CA CYS A 102 4.52 -12.39 0.71
C CYS A 102 5.59 -13.42 1.17
N ASN A 103 6.52 -13.75 0.27
CA ASN A 103 7.56 -14.73 0.56
C ASN A 103 8.58 -14.22 1.58
N VAL A 104 9.00 -12.95 1.45
CA VAL A 104 9.97 -12.34 2.37
C VAL A 104 9.38 -12.21 3.77
N ASN A 105 8.14 -11.74 3.90
CA ASN A 105 7.45 -11.62 5.18
C ASN A 105 7.26 -12.99 5.84
N ALA A 106 6.93 -14.02 5.05
CA ALA A 106 6.84 -15.39 5.55
C ALA A 106 8.20 -15.89 6.07
N SER A 107 9.31 -15.56 5.39
CA SER A 107 10.65 -15.92 5.89
C SER A 107 11.03 -15.21 7.18
N PHE A 108 10.61 -13.96 7.37
CA PHE A 108 10.80 -13.22 8.62
C PHE A 108 9.95 -13.80 9.76
N GLU A 109 8.68 -14.11 9.49
CA GLU A 109 7.75 -14.67 10.49
C GLU A 109 8.16 -16.08 10.93
N GLN A 110 8.56 -16.93 9.97
CA GLN A 110 8.93 -18.31 10.23
C GLN A 110 10.39 -18.46 10.68
N GLY A 111 11.22 -17.43 10.51
CA GLY A 111 12.64 -17.45 10.83
C GLY A 111 13.44 -18.38 9.93
N THR A 112 13.05 -18.50 8.65
CA THR A 112 13.71 -19.37 7.67
C THR A 112 14.85 -18.68 6.91
N ILE A 113 14.92 -17.34 6.98
CA ILE A 113 16.07 -16.57 6.50
C ILE A 113 17.23 -16.70 7.48
N ASP A 114 18.46 -16.75 6.97
CA ASP A 114 19.67 -16.68 7.80
C ASP A 114 19.73 -15.31 8.50
N PRO A 115 19.94 -15.24 9.83
CA PRO A 115 20.11 -13.98 10.55
C PRO A 115 21.14 -13.03 9.93
N ASP A 116 22.21 -13.55 9.32
CA ASP A 116 23.25 -12.74 8.69
C ASP A 116 22.77 -12.04 7.39
N ASP A 117 21.74 -12.57 6.73
CA ASP A 117 21.16 -12.02 5.50
C ASP A 117 20.05 -10.98 5.76
N VAL A 118 19.47 -10.98 6.98
CA VAL A 118 18.35 -10.10 7.36
C VAL A 118 18.62 -8.61 7.09
N PRO A 119 19.80 -8.04 7.41
CA PRO A 119 20.04 -6.60 7.18
C PRO A 119 20.03 -6.19 5.69
N GLU A 120 20.50 -7.05 4.78
CA GLU A 120 20.41 -6.77 3.34
C GLU A 120 18.97 -6.92 2.85
N GLU A 121 18.28 -7.99 3.24
CA GLU A 121 16.90 -8.21 2.81
C GLU A 121 15.97 -7.11 3.36
N LEU A 122 16.15 -6.63 4.59
CA LEU A 122 15.41 -5.47 5.12
C LEU A 122 15.68 -4.16 4.38
N ARG A 123 16.91 -3.93 3.89
CA ARG A 123 17.22 -2.77 3.05
C ARG A 123 16.53 -2.88 1.69
N ARG A 124 16.54 -4.07 1.09
CA ARG A 124 15.81 -4.35 -0.15
C ARG A 124 14.30 -4.19 0.03
N TRP A 125 13.76 -4.72 1.12
CA TRP A 125 12.35 -4.60 1.50
C TRP A 125 11.95 -3.14 1.63
N GLY A 126 12.75 -2.35 2.36
CA GLY A 126 12.52 -0.91 2.53
C GLY A 126 12.52 -0.13 1.21
N ARG A 127 13.43 -0.45 0.27
CA ARG A 127 13.45 0.17 -1.07
C ARG A 127 12.17 -0.13 -1.85
N TRP A 128 11.75 -1.39 -1.90
CA TRP A 128 10.50 -1.78 -2.57
C TRP A 128 9.27 -1.16 -1.90
N HIS A 129 9.29 -1.06 -0.57
CA HIS A 129 8.21 -0.43 0.17
C HIS A 129 8.09 1.06 -0.18
N TRP A 130 9.21 1.79 -0.26
CA TRP A 130 9.22 3.17 -0.73
C TRP A 130 8.64 3.35 -2.14
N VAL A 131 8.95 2.45 -3.08
CA VAL A 131 8.34 2.46 -4.42
C VAL A 131 6.82 2.36 -4.33
N ARG A 132 6.30 1.47 -3.49
CA ARG A 132 4.86 1.33 -3.27
C ARG A 132 4.26 2.54 -2.57
N THR A 133 4.95 3.11 -1.58
CA THR A 133 4.51 4.32 -0.87
C THR A 133 4.37 5.49 -1.83
N ILE A 134 5.35 5.73 -2.71
CA ILE A 134 5.28 6.77 -3.73
C ILE A 134 4.10 6.53 -4.67
N ALA A 135 3.91 5.29 -5.14
CA ALA A 135 2.78 4.94 -5.99
C ALA A 135 1.42 5.18 -5.30
N ALA A 136 1.28 4.79 -4.03
CA ALA A 136 0.07 5.04 -3.24
C ALA A 136 -0.18 6.54 -3.01
N THR A 137 0.86 7.32 -2.74
CA THR A 137 0.77 8.78 -2.62
C THR A 137 0.34 9.43 -3.94
N LEU A 138 0.89 9.00 -5.07
CA LEU A 138 0.48 9.48 -6.39
C LEU A 138 -0.97 9.11 -6.71
N ALA A 139 -1.41 7.90 -6.35
CA ALA A 139 -2.80 7.48 -6.49
C ALA A 139 -3.76 8.37 -5.67
N PHE A 140 -3.37 8.69 -4.44
CA PHE A 140 -4.09 9.64 -3.60
C PHE A 140 -4.11 11.06 -4.18
N CYS A 141 -2.98 11.58 -4.67
CA CYS A 141 -2.95 12.90 -5.31
C CYS A 141 -3.86 12.94 -6.55
N ALA A 142 -3.83 11.90 -7.38
CA ALA A 142 -4.69 11.79 -8.55
C ALA A 142 -6.18 11.79 -8.16
N SER A 143 -6.57 11.06 -7.11
CA SER A 143 -7.97 11.05 -6.65
C SER A 143 -8.43 12.39 -6.07
N VAL A 144 -7.56 13.11 -5.35
CA VAL A 144 -7.86 14.47 -4.86
C VAL A 144 -8.09 15.44 -6.00
N LEU A 145 -7.28 15.36 -7.06
CA LEU A 145 -7.45 16.20 -8.24
C LEU A 145 -8.74 15.86 -9.00
N ALA A 146 -9.09 14.58 -9.08
CA ALA A 146 -10.32 14.11 -9.72
C ALA A 146 -11.61 14.64 -9.08
N VAL A 147 -11.57 15.07 -7.81
CA VAL A 147 -12.73 15.70 -7.14
C VAL A 147 -13.20 16.94 -7.89
N ARG A 148 -12.28 17.68 -8.53
CA ARG A 148 -12.61 18.92 -9.26
C ARG A 148 -13.33 18.65 -10.58
N ASP A 149 -13.15 17.45 -11.11
CA ASP A 149 -13.63 17.03 -12.41
C ASP A 149 -14.95 16.26 -12.28
N VAL A 150 -15.46 16.01 -11.08
CA VAL A 150 -16.73 15.29 -10.89
C VAL A 150 -17.80 16.33 -10.51
N PRO A 151 -18.95 16.37 -11.24
CA PRO A 151 -20.00 17.36 -11.00
C PRO A 151 -20.73 17.20 -9.67
#